data_AF-A0A947YZ88-F1
#
_entry.id   AF-A0A947YZ88-F1
#
_cell.length_a   1.000
_cell.length_b   1.000
_cell.length_c   1.000
_cell.angle_alpha   90.00
_cell.angle_beta   90.00
_cell.angle_gamma   90.00
#
_symmetry.space_group_name_H-M   'P 1'
#
loop_
_entity.id
_entity.type
_entity.pdbx_description
1 polymer ?
#
loop_
_entity_poly.entity_id
_entity_poly.type
_entity_poly.pdbx_seq_one_letter_code
_entity_poly.pdbx_strand_id
1 'polypeptide(L)'
;MSHRYLLISLVLVATVIAGCQRSKKAAKKFNDYNDKATVLMTQMQNELIAYEKWMRQYSKEDHSSYKAEIKNRIAKMRKILKDLNAIEVADKEIEDFRGIQRKAVEKMIQIFNLHRSMLNSGAPPFATDEVKKLFGEYRALITDFQQKRDKFKKKYRLKDRRN
;
A
#
# COMPACT_ATOMS: atom_id res chain seq x y z
N MET A 1 -33.08 25.74 41.07
CA MET A 1 -32.83 25.18 39.71
C MET A 1 -31.33 25.25 39.34
N SER A 2 -30.43 24.58 40.07
CA SER A 2 -28.96 24.74 39.86
C SER A 2 -28.21 23.44 39.53
N HIS A 3 -28.75 22.26 39.82
CA HIS A 3 -28.00 21.00 39.67
C HIS A 3 -28.10 20.34 38.28
N ARG A 4 -29.07 20.74 37.44
CA ARG A 4 -29.23 20.18 36.08
C ARG A 4 -28.17 20.68 35.09
N TYR A 5 -27.67 21.91 35.26
CA TYR A 5 -26.65 22.48 34.37
C TYR A 5 -25.22 21.95 34.68
N LEU A 6 -24.97 21.50 35.91
CA LEU A 6 -23.67 20.95 36.32
C LEU A 6 -23.39 19.58 35.70
N LEU A 7 -24.42 18.72 35.60
CA LEU A 7 -24.33 17.38 35.03
C LEU A 7 -24.15 17.39 33.50
N ILE A 8 -24.78 18.35 32.79
CA ILE A 8 -24.64 18.50 31.34
C ILE A 8 -23.22 18.96 30.97
N SER A 9 -22.62 19.83 31.79
CA SER A 9 -21.23 20.29 31.60
C SER A 9 -20.20 19.16 31.75
N LEU A 10 -20.38 18.28 32.75
CA LEU A 10 -19.48 17.14 32.99
C LEU A 10 -19.53 16.08 31.88
N VAL A 11 -20.71 15.83 31.30
CA VAL A 11 -20.86 14.88 30.17
C VAL A 11 -20.17 15.42 28.90
N LEU A 12 -20.24 16.73 28.65
CA LEU A 12 -19.56 17.38 27.53
C LEU A 12 -18.02 17.33 27.68
N VAL A 13 -17.49 17.53 28.88
CA VAL A 13 -16.04 17.44 29.12
C VAL A 13 -15.55 15.98 29.02
N ALA A 14 -16.29 15.01 29.57
CA ALA A 14 -15.93 13.59 29.50
C ALA A 14 -15.94 13.05 28.05
N THR A 15 -16.90 13.47 27.23
CA THR A 15 -16.98 13.08 25.81
C THR A 15 -15.85 13.70 24.97
N VAL A 16 -15.46 14.94 25.25
CA VAL A 16 -14.31 15.59 24.58
C VAL A 16 -13.00 14.91 24.96
N ILE A 17 -12.78 14.60 26.25
CA ILE A 17 -11.56 13.91 26.72
C ILE A 17 -11.47 12.49 26.14
N ALA A 18 -12.58 11.73 26.16
CA ALA A 18 -12.65 10.39 25.56
C ALA A 18 -12.42 10.43 24.04
N GLY A 19 -12.95 11.44 23.34
CA GLY A 19 -12.72 11.67 21.91
C GLY A 19 -11.25 11.96 21.59
N CYS A 20 -10.59 12.81 22.39
CA CYS A 20 -9.17 13.11 22.25
C CYS A 20 -8.27 11.89 22.52
N GLN A 21 -8.57 11.09 23.55
CA GLN A 21 -7.78 9.90 23.87
C GLN A 21 -7.94 8.79 22.82
N ARG A 22 -9.15 8.59 22.30
CA ARG A 22 -9.41 7.64 21.20
C ARG A 22 -8.71 8.05 19.91
N SER A 23 -8.74 9.35 19.57
CA SER A 23 -7.98 9.90 18.43
C SER A 23 -6.47 9.68 18.59
N LYS A 24 -5.89 9.97 19.77
CA LYS A 24 -4.45 9.74 20.02
C LYS A 24 -4.04 8.27 19.89
N LYS A 25 -4.84 7.33 20.40
CA LYS A 25 -4.56 5.89 20.31
C LYS A 25 -4.65 5.37 18.87
N ALA A 26 -5.68 5.79 18.12
CA ALA A 26 -5.82 5.46 16.70
C ALA A 26 -4.67 6.06 15.86
N ALA A 27 -4.31 7.32 16.13
CA ALA A 27 -3.18 8.00 15.51
C ALA A 27 -1.87 7.24 15.71
N LYS A 28 -1.58 6.82 16.94
CA LYS A 28 -0.36 6.06 17.26
C LYS A 28 -0.30 4.76 16.48
N LYS A 29 -1.35 3.93 16.58
CA LYS A 29 -1.43 2.65 15.84
C LYS A 29 -1.27 2.83 14.34
N PHE A 30 -1.94 3.83 13.76
CA PHE A 30 -1.84 4.12 12.34
C PHE A 30 -0.43 4.55 11.95
N ASN A 31 0.22 5.43 12.72
CA ASN A 31 1.59 5.86 12.43
C ASN A 31 2.57 4.70 12.55
N ASP A 32 2.48 3.88 13.61
CA ASP A 32 3.35 2.72 13.82
C ASP A 32 3.25 1.71 12.65
N TYR A 33 2.04 1.50 12.13
CA TYR A 33 1.80 0.73 10.91
C TYR A 33 2.35 1.44 9.66
N ASN A 34 1.96 2.69 9.48
CA ASN A 34 2.21 3.46 8.26
C ASN A 34 3.71 3.68 8.03
N ASP A 35 4.50 3.87 9.09
CA ASP A 35 5.94 4.06 8.97
C ASP A 35 6.62 2.80 8.40
N LYS A 36 6.27 1.62 8.92
CA LYS A 36 6.76 0.34 8.41
C LYS A 36 6.27 0.06 6.99
N ALA A 37 4.96 0.23 6.76
CA ALA A 37 4.36 -0.03 5.46
C ALA A 37 4.89 0.94 4.38
N THR A 38 5.12 2.20 4.72
CA THR A 38 5.65 3.21 3.77
C THR A 38 7.02 2.80 3.26
N VAL A 39 7.91 2.31 4.12
CA VAL A 39 9.23 1.81 3.69
C VAL A 39 9.08 0.71 2.64
N LEU A 40 8.22 -0.28 2.90
CA LEU A 40 7.97 -1.39 1.97
C LEU A 40 7.33 -0.93 0.65
N MET A 41 6.35 -0.03 0.72
CA MET A 41 5.68 0.50 -0.48
C MET A 41 6.61 1.40 -1.31
N THR A 42 7.52 2.14 -0.68
CA THR A 42 8.56 2.89 -1.37
C THR A 42 9.55 1.95 -2.06
N GLN A 43 9.97 0.85 -1.42
CA GLN A 43 10.78 -0.18 -2.06
C GLN A 43 10.08 -0.76 -3.29
N MET A 44 8.79 -1.12 -3.16
CA MET A 44 7.99 -1.61 -4.29
C MET A 44 7.94 -0.60 -5.44
N GLN A 45 7.71 0.68 -5.13
CA GLN A 45 7.64 1.74 -6.14
C GLN A 45 8.99 1.96 -6.84
N ASN A 46 10.10 1.93 -6.09
CA ASN A 46 11.44 2.04 -6.66
C ASN A 46 11.76 0.86 -7.58
N GLU A 47 11.37 -0.36 -7.19
CA GLU A 47 11.51 -1.54 -8.04
C GLU A 47 10.68 -1.41 -9.32
N LEU A 48 9.45 -0.89 -9.25
CA LEU A 48 8.62 -0.63 -10.42
C LEU A 48 9.26 0.41 -11.36
N ILE A 49 9.75 1.52 -10.83
CA ILE A 49 10.42 2.55 -11.65
C ILE A 49 11.67 2.00 -12.32
N ALA A 50 12.50 1.27 -11.58
CA ALA A 50 13.70 0.61 -12.13
C ALA A 50 13.32 -0.43 -13.19
N TYR A 51 12.25 -1.19 -12.96
CA TYR A 51 11.71 -2.15 -13.90
C TYR A 51 11.26 -1.48 -15.20
N GLU A 52 10.43 -0.44 -15.12
CA GLU A 52 9.93 0.28 -16.29
C GLU A 52 11.08 0.89 -17.12
N LYS A 53 12.09 1.47 -16.46
CA LYS A 53 13.27 2.02 -17.14
C LYS A 53 14.04 0.92 -17.88
N TRP A 54 14.30 -0.19 -17.22
CA TRP A 54 15.07 -1.30 -17.79
C TRP A 54 14.30 -2.03 -18.91
N MET A 55 12.98 -2.14 -18.80
CA MET A 55 12.13 -2.73 -19.84
C MET A 55 12.09 -1.91 -21.14
N ARG A 56 12.27 -0.59 -21.07
CA ARG A 56 12.38 0.26 -22.26
C ARG A 56 13.65 -0.02 -23.08
N GLN A 57 14.64 -0.67 -22.48
CA GLN A 57 15.90 -1.05 -23.12
C GLN A 57 15.86 -2.48 -23.69
N TYR A 58 14.69 -3.13 -23.67
CA TYR A 58 14.55 -4.52 -24.08
C TYR A 58 15.00 -4.75 -25.53
N SER A 59 15.92 -5.71 -25.69
CA SER A 59 16.31 -6.30 -26.96
C SER A 59 15.98 -7.81 -26.94
N LYS A 60 15.69 -8.38 -28.11
CA LYS A 60 15.47 -9.84 -28.22
C LYS A 60 16.76 -10.64 -27.99
N GLU A 61 17.92 -10.02 -28.16
CA GLU A 61 19.23 -10.65 -27.96
C GLU A 61 19.50 -10.91 -26.46
N ASP A 62 18.97 -10.05 -25.58
CA ASP A 62 19.16 -10.13 -24.13
C ASP A 62 18.10 -10.98 -23.39
N HIS A 63 17.35 -11.79 -24.13
CA HIS A 63 16.16 -12.49 -23.63
C HIS A 63 16.39 -13.29 -22.33
N SER A 64 17.55 -13.93 -22.21
CA SER A 64 17.97 -14.71 -21.03
C SER A 64 18.24 -13.82 -19.81
N SER A 65 18.93 -12.70 -20.00
CA SER A 65 19.16 -11.66 -18.98
C SER A 65 17.83 -11.10 -18.48
N TYR A 66 16.87 -10.85 -19.39
CA TYR A 66 15.55 -10.40 -19.01
C TYR A 66 14.78 -11.42 -18.16
N LYS A 67 14.85 -12.71 -18.49
CA LYS A 67 14.24 -13.79 -17.71
C LYS A 67 14.78 -13.85 -16.28
N ALA A 68 16.11 -13.78 -16.12
CA ALA A 68 16.77 -13.86 -14.83
C ALA A 68 16.39 -12.68 -13.93
N GLU A 69 16.40 -11.47 -14.47
CA GLU A 69 16.09 -10.27 -13.71
C GLU A 69 14.60 -10.20 -13.31
N ILE A 70 13.67 -10.63 -14.18
CA ILE A 70 12.25 -10.74 -13.79
C ILE A 70 12.06 -11.74 -12.66
N LYS A 71 12.78 -12.88 -12.67
CA LYS A 71 12.76 -13.85 -11.56
C LYS A 71 13.21 -13.22 -10.23
N ASN A 72 14.28 -12.41 -10.26
CA ASN A 72 14.76 -11.69 -9.09
C ASN A 72 13.72 -10.69 -8.56
N ARG A 73 13.07 -9.95 -9.45
CA ARG A 73 12.02 -8.98 -9.08
C ARG A 73 10.80 -9.66 -8.46
N ILE A 74 10.38 -10.83 -8.97
CA ILE A 74 9.33 -11.64 -8.35
C ILE A 74 9.72 -12.02 -6.91
N ALA A 75 10.97 -12.45 -6.69
CA ALA A 75 11.44 -12.80 -5.35
C ALA A 75 11.42 -11.59 -4.40
N LYS A 76 11.83 -10.40 -4.87
CA LYS A 76 11.73 -9.15 -4.09
C LYS A 76 10.29 -8.80 -3.74
N MET A 77 9.36 -8.88 -4.68
CA MET A 77 7.94 -8.60 -4.42
C MET A 77 7.33 -9.59 -3.41
N ARG A 78 7.69 -10.88 -3.51
CA ARG A 78 7.27 -11.89 -2.53
C ARG A 78 7.81 -11.60 -1.14
N LYS A 79 9.06 -11.12 -1.03
CA LYS A 79 9.64 -10.67 0.23
C LYS A 79 8.85 -9.49 0.80
N ILE A 80 8.58 -8.45 -0.01
CA ILE A 80 7.76 -7.31 0.39
C ILE A 80 6.38 -7.75 0.87
N LEU A 81 5.71 -8.68 0.17
CA LEU A 81 4.42 -9.22 0.58
C LEU A 81 4.50 -9.94 1.94
N LYS A 82 5.54 -10.76 2.15
CA LYS A 82 5.79 -11.44 3.43
C LYS A 82 6.01 -10.43 4.55
N ASP A 83 6.86 -9.44 4.33
CA ASP A 83 7.21 -8.42 5.32
C ASP A 83 5.98 -7.55 5.65
N LEU A 84 5.15 -7.22 4.67
CA LEU A 84 3.88 -6.51 4.85
C LEU A 84 2.88 -7.32 5.70
N ASN A 85 2.79 -8.63 5.46
CA ASN A 85 1.93 -9.53 6.24
C ASN A 85 2.42 -9.71 7.69
N ALA A 86 3.72 -9.55 7.93
CA ALA A 86 4.32 -9.65 9.25
C ALA A 86 4.13 -8.37 10.10
N ILE A 87 3.69 -7.26 9.50
CA ILE A 87 3.34 -6.06 10.27
C ILE A 87 2.09 -6.37 11.10
N GLU A 88 2.24 -6.27 12.42
CA GLU A 88 1.13 -6.43 13.36
C GLU A 88 0.08 -5.35 13.16
N VAL A 89 -1.19 -5.77 13.10
CA VAL A 89 -2.34 -4.88 12.90
C VAL A 89 -3.42 -5.24 13.90
N ALA A 90 -3.81 -4.27 14.71
CA ALA A 90 -4.76 -4.47 15.81
C ALA A 90 -6.05 -3.65 15.63
N ASP A 91 -6.29 -3.11 14.43
CA ASP A 91 -7.44 -2.26 14.11
C ASP A 91 -7.95 -2.61 12.70
N LYS A 92 -9.28 -2.74 12.57
CA LYS A 92 -9.93 -3.14 11.32
C LYS A 92 -9.69 -2.13 10.18
N GLU A 93 -9.69 -0.83 10.48
CA GLU A 93 -9.44 0.19 9.45
C GLU A 93 -7.98 0.12 8.95
N ILE A 94 -7.05 -0.24 9.84
CA ILE A 94 -5.64 -0.45 9.46
C ILE A 94 -5.47 -1.77 8.69
N GLU A 95 -6.22 -2.80 9.04
CA GLU A 95 -6.24 -4.05 8.28
C GLU A 95 -6.73 -3.84 6.85
N ASP A 96 -7.73 -2.99 6.65
CA ASP A 96 -8.21 -2.62 5.31
C ASP A 96 -7.11 -1.93 4.49
N PHE A 97 -6.29 -1.07 5.10
CA PHE A 97 -5.12 -0.47 4.44
C PHE A 97 -4.11 -1.54 4.02
N ARG A 98 -3.79 -2.47 4.91
CA ARG A 98 -2.90 -3.60 4.61
C ARG A 98 -3.45 -4.45 3.49
N GLY A 99 -4.75 -4.73 3.49
CA GLY A 99 -5.43 -5.48 2.44
C GLY A 99 -5.24 -4.86 1.04
N ILE A 100 -5.35 -3.54 0.92
CA ILE A 100 -5.16 -2.84 -0.37
C ILE A 100 -3.71 -2.91 -0.81
N GLN A 101 -2.77 -2.67 0.11
CA GLN A 101 -1.33 -2.72 -0.19
C GLN A 101 -0.89 -4.13 -0.59
N ARG A 102 -1.39 -5.18 0.09
CA ARG A 102 -1.16 -6.58 -0.29
C ARG A 102 -1.64 -6.86 -1.70
N LYS A 103 -2.88 -6.49 -2.02
CA LYS A 103 -3.43 -6.64 -3.38
C LYS A 103 -2.57 -5.92 -4.41
N ALA A 104 -2.05 -4.73 -4.10
CA ALA A 104 -1.17 -4.00 -5.02
C ALA A 104 0.14 -4.77 -5.28
N VAL A 105 0.78 -5.32 -4.23
CA VAL A 105 1.98 -6.16 -4.37
C VAL A 105 1.68 -7.44 -5.16
N GLU A 106 0.54 -8.08 -4.90
CA GLU A 106 0.08 -9.27 -5.63
C GLU A 106 -0.14 -8.98 -7.11
N LYS A 107 -0.70 -7.82 -7.47
CA LYS A 107 -0.81 -7.39 -8.87
C LYS A 107 0.54 -7.21 -9.54
N MET A 108 1.52 -6.64 -8.83
CA MET A 108 2.90 -6.55 -9.34
C MET A 108 3.53 -7.93 -9.59
N ILE A 109 3.30 -8.90 -8.69
CA ILE A 109 3.74 -10.29 -8.88
C ILE A 109 3.08 -10.91 -10.12
N GLN A 110 1.77 -10.69 -10.33
CA GLN A 110 1.04 -11.18 -11.50
C GLN A 110 1.62 -10.60 -12.80
N ILE A 111 1.87 -9.29 -12.85
CA ILE A 111 2.49 -8.62 -14.00
C ILE A 111 3.85 -9.23 -14.32
N PHE A 112 4.71 -9.41 -13.31
CA PHE A 112 6.04 -10.00 -13.53
C PHE A 112 5.97 -11.47 -13.96
N ASN A 113 5.04 -12.26 -13.41
CA ASN A 113 4.83 -13.63 -13.87
C ASN A 113 4.36 -13.68 -15.32
N LEU A 114 3.47 -12.77 -15.73
CA LEU A 114 3.00 -12.70 -17.11
C LEU A 114 4.14 -12.36 -18.07
N HIS A 115 4.94 -11.34 -17.77
CA HIS A 115 6.12 -11.02 -18.56
C HIS A 115 7.14 -12.16 -18.59
N ARG A 116 7.34 -12.87 -17.47
CA ARG A 116 8.19 -14.07 -17.45
C ARG A 116 7.64 -15.17 -18.36
N SER A 117 6.33 -15.39 -18.37
CA SER A 117 5.66 -16.36 -19.24
C SER A 117 5.88 -16.01 -20.72
N MET A 118 5.67 -14.73 -21.08
CA MET A 118 5.93 -14.22 -22.43
C MET A 118 7.39 -14.43 -22.84
N LEU A 119 8.33 -14.10 -21.95
CA LEU A 119 9.74 -14.37 -22.22
C LEU A 119 9.98 -15.89 -22.40
N ASN A 120 9.37 -16.74 -21.58
CA ASN A 120 9.54 -18.19 -21.71
C ASN A 120 9.03 -18.71 -23.06
N SER A 121 7.98 -18.12 -23.63
CA SER A 121 7.49 -18.45 -24.98
C SER A 121 8.25 -17.76 -26.12
N GLY A 122 9.30 -16.99 -25.81
CA GLY A 122 10.07 -16.24 -26.82
C GLY A 122 9.37 -14.97 -27.30
N ALA A 123 8.22 -14.63 -26.73
CA ALA A 123 7.52 -13.38 -27.00
C ALA A 123 8.18 -12.22 -26.23
N PRO A 124 8.20 -11.02 -26.80
CA PRO A 124 8.69 -9.85 -26.08
C PRO A 124 7.70 -9.46 -24.97
N PRO A 125 8.19 -9.03 -23.80
CA PRO A 125 7.36 -8.74 -22.63
C PRO A 125 6.74 -7.34 -22.70
N PHE A 126 5.94 -7.09 -23.75
CA PHE A 126 5.26 -5.81 -23.94
C PHE A 126 3.83 -5.82 -23.39
N ALA A 127 3.24 -4.62 -23.34
CA ALA A 127 1.90 -4.38 -22.81
C ALA A 127 0.80 -5.07 -23.64
N THR A 128 0.52 -6.33 -23.32
CA THR A 128 -0.72 -7.01 -23.72
C THR A 128 -1.92 -6.35 -23.04
N ASP A 129 -3.13 -6.61 -23.51
CA ASP A 129 -4.34 -6.12 -22.86
C ASP A 129 -4.49 -6.63 -21.43
N GLU A 130 -3.97 -7.83 -21.15
CA GLU A 130 -3.89 -8.37 -19.79
C GLU A 130 -2.90 -7.60 -18.92
N VAL A 131 -1.69 -7.31 -19.41
CA VAL A 131 -0.73 -6.45 -18.69
C VAL A 131 -1.32 -5.07 -18.43
N LYS A 132 -1.97 -4.46 -19.43
CA LYS A 132 -2.64 -3.15 -19.29
C LYS A 132 -3.74 -3.20 -18.23
N LYS A 133 -4.57 -4.26 -18.24
CA LYS A 133 -5.62 -4.48 -17.24
C LYS A 133 -5.02 -4.58 -15.84
N LEU A 134 -3.99 -5.39 -15.65
CA LEU A 134 -3.33 -5.55 -14.34
C LEU A 134 -2.71 -4.24 -13.83
N PHE A 135 -2.08 -3.45 -14.71
CA PHE A 135 -1.62 -2.10 -14.34
C PHE A 135 -2.77 -1.15 -14.01
N GLY A 136 -3.90 -1.25 -14.71
CA GLY A 136 -5.12 -0.50 -14.40
C GLY A 136 -5.65 -0.84 -13.01
N GLU A 137 -5.76 -2.13 -12.68
CA GLU A 137 -6.17 -2.62 -11.37
C GLU A 137 -5.19 -2.19 -10.26
N TYR A 138 -3.88 -2.28 -10.51
CA TYR A 138 -2.85 -1.76 -9.60
C TYR A 138 -3.05 -0.26 -9.32
N ARG A 139 -3.22 0.57 -10.35
CA ARG A 139 -3.45 2.01 -10.18
C ARG A 139 -4.74 2.29 -9.41
N ALA A 140 -5.81 1.57 -9.68
CA ALA A 140 -7.07 1.70 -8.95
C ALA A 140 -6.90 1.40 -7.45
N LEU A 141 -6.09 0.38 -7.10
CA LEU A 141 -5.78 0.06 -5.70
C LEU A 141 -4.97 1.18 -5.03
N ILE A 142 -3.99 1.77 -5.71
CA ILE A 142 -3.23 2.91 -5.18
C ILE A 142 -4.15 4.11 -4.93
N THR A 143 -5.08 4.40 -5.85
CA THR A 143 -6.08 5.46 -5.68
C THR A 143 -7.02 5.18 -4.50
N ASP A 144 -7.54 3.96 -4.38
CA ASP A 144 -8.41 3.57 -3.24
C ASP A 144 -7.68 3.71 -1.90
N PHE A 145 -6.41 3.28 -1.84
CA PHE A 145 -5.57 3.45 -0.66
C PHE A 145 -5.43 4.93 -0.28
N GLN A 146 -5.09 5.80 -1.22
CA GLN A 146 -4.93 7.23 -0.99
C GLN A 146 -6.23 7.86 -0.46
N GLN A 147 -7.36 7.56 -1.11
CA GLN A 147 -8.67 8.08 -0.70
C GLN A 147 -9.06 7.64 0.72
N LYS A 148 -8.89 6.35 1.04
CA LYS A 148 -9.21 5.84 2.39
C LYS A 148 -8.27 6.42 3.44
N ARG A 149 -6.99 6.58 3.11
CA ARG A 149 -5.99 7.17 4.02
C ARG A 149 -6.38 8.61 4.35
N ASP A 150 -6.78 9.38 3.35
CA ASP A 150 -7.14 10.79 3.54
C ASP A 150 -8.46 10.93 4.33
N LYS A 151 -9.44 10.05 4.09
CA LYS A 151 -10.64 9.93 4.94
C LYS A 151 -10.30 9.59 6.39
N PHE A 152 -9.39 8.65 6.62
CA PHE A 152 -8.94 8.27 7.96
C PHE A 152 -8.24 9.43 8.68
N LYS A 153 -7.32 10.12 8.01
CA LYS A 153 -6.67 11.32 8.55
C LYS A 153 -7.68 12.39 8.95
N LYS A 154 -8.68 12.66 8.10
CA LYS A 154 -9.76 13.61 8.39
C LYS A 154 -10.60 13.17 9.60
N LYS A 155 -11.00 11.90 9.66
CA LYS A 155 -11.79 11.32 10.76
C LYS A 155 -11.11 11.48 12.12
N TYR A 156 -9.80 11.26 12.19
CA TYR A 156 -9.05 11.31 13.44
C TYR A 156 -8.28 12.62 13.67
N ARG A 157 -8.48 13.63 12.81
CA ARG A 157 -7.78 14.94 12.86
C ARG A 157 -6.25 14.80 12.89
N LEU A 158 -5.72 13.86 12.10
CA LEU A 158 -4.29 13.63 11.99
C LEU A 158 -3.68 14.73 11.11
N LYS A 159 -2.65 15.42 11.62
CA LYS A 159 -1.84 16.32 10.81
C LYS A 159 -0.95 15.50 9.87
N ASP A 160 -0.72 16.01 8.66
CA ASP A 160 0.34 15.49 7.81
C ASP A 160 1.68 15.79 8.47
N ARG A 161 2.45 14.76 8.82
CA ARG A 161 3.80 14.91 9.39
C ARG A 161 4.85 15.36 8.36
N ARG A 162 4.42 15.77 7.16
CA ARG A 162 5.31 16.17 6.05
C ARG A 162 5.48 17.68 5.88
N ASN A 163 4.94 18.48 6.81
CA ASN A 163 5.25 19.91 6.97
C ASN A 163 5.66 20.20 8.41
#